data_AF-A0A140L3T0-F1
#
_entry.id   AF-A0A140L3T0-F1
#
_cell.length_a   1.000
_cell.length_b   1.000
_cell.length_c   1.000
_cell.angle_alpha   90.00
_cell.angle_beta   90.00
_cell.angle_gamma   90.00
#
_symmetry.space_group_name_H-M   'P 1'
#
loop_
_entity.id
_entity.type
_entity.pdbx_description
1 polymer ?
#
loop_
_entity_poly.entity_id
_entity_poly.type
_entity_poly.pdbx_seq_one_letter_code
_entity_poly.pdbx_strand_id
1 'polypeptide(L)'
;MSEDAGMIRAASEGALTIEKLEAMTCVCSVGLDMIAIPGDTSAETIAGIIADEMAIGVVNKKTTAVRIIPAPGKKAGDFVEFGGLLGRAPVMPVSTFDSSVFVRRGGRIPPPIQSLTN
;
A
#
# COMPACT_ATOMS: atom_id res chain seq x y z
N MET A 1 3.47 8.56 -4.54
CA MET A 1 2.13 9.01 -4.98
C MET A 1 1.90 10.51 -4.78
N SER A 2 2.17 11.08 -3.59
CA SER A 2 1.97 12.52 -3.31
C SER A 2 2.83 13.51 -4.12
N GLU A 3 3.83 13.02 -4.86
CA GLU A 3 4.78 13.83 -5.63
C GLU A 3 4.44 13.90 -7.13
N ASP A 4 3.50 13.07 -7.61
CA ASP A 4 3.09 13.02 -9.02
C ASP A 4 1.65 13.53 -9.19
N ALA A 5 1.51 14.66 -9.88
CA ALA A 5 0.21 15.32 -10.09
C ALA A 5 -0.78 14.45 -10.89
N GLY A 6 -0.29 13.62 -11.81
CA GLY A 6 -1.11 12.69 -12.59
C GLY A 6 -1.66 11.56 -11.73
N MET A 7 -0.81 10.97 -10.88
CA MET A 7 -1.21 9.95 -9.92
C MET A 7 -2.20 10.49 -8.89
N ILE A 8 -1.98 11.70 -8.37
CA ILE A 8 -2.90 12.37 -7.44
C ILE A 8 -4.29 12.54 -8.08
N ARG A 9 -4.34 13.04 -9.33
CA ARG A 9 -5.61 13.21 -10.04
C ARG A 9 -6.31 11.87 -10.26
N ALA A 10 -5.59 10.87 -10.77
CA ALA A 10 -6.15 9.54 -11.02
C ALA A 10 -6.66 8.87 -9.73
N ALA A 11 -5.96 9.03 -8.61
CA ALA A 11 -6.40 8.53 -7.31
C ALA A 11 -7.64 9.28 -6.79
N SER A 12 -7.69 10.60 -6.96
CA SER A 12 -8.84 11.44 -6.56
C SER A 12 -10.09 11.14 -7.38
N GLU A 13 -9.93 10.76 -8.64
CA GLU A 13 -11.02 10.32 -9.54
C GLU A 13 -11.41 8.85 -9.33
N GLY A 14 -10.73 8.12 -8.44
CA GLY A 14 -10.95 6.69 -8.19
C GLY A 14 -10.44 5.76 -9.31
N ALA A 15 -9.75 6.30 -10.32
CA ALA A 15 -9.15 5.53 -11.41
C ALA A 15 -7.88 4.77 -10.97
N LEU A 16 -7.23 5.22 -9.90
CA LEU A 16 -6.05 4.60 -9.32
C LEU A 16 -6.33 4.22 -7.86
N THR A 17 -6.51 2.92 -7.60
CA THR A 17 -6.74 2.37 -6.25
C THR A 17 -5.46 1.82 -5.64
N ILE A 18 -5.47 1.51 -4.33
CA ILE A 18 -4.32 0.92 -3.65
C ILE A 18 -3.97 -0.47 -4.22
N GLU A 19 -4.98 -1.28 -4.54
CA GLU A 19 -4.81 -2.60 -5.15
C GLU A 19 -4.24 -2.47 -6.58
N LYS A 20 -4.60 -1.40 -7.29
CA LYS A 20 -4.02 -1.13 -8.61
C LYS A 20 -2.55 -0.74 -8.51
N LEU A 21 -2.17 -0.01 -7.47
CA LEU A 21 -0.77 0.32 -7.17
C LEU A 21 0.03 -0.94 -6.82
N GLU A 22 -0.48 -1.80 -5.94
CA GLU A 22 0.11 -3.10 -5.60
C GLU A 22 0.30 -3.97 -6.84
N ALA A 23 -0.72 -4.03 -7.71
CA ALA A 23 -0.62 -4.74 -8.98
C ALA A 23 0.49 -4.18 -9.89
N MET A 24 0.79 -2.89 -9.86
CA MET A 24 1.91 -2.33 -10.63
C MET A 24 3.28 -2.61 -9.99
N THR A 25 3.34 -2.87 -8.68
CA THR A 25 4.55 -3.31 -7.98
C THR A 25 5.09 -4.62 -8.56
N CYS A 26 4.21 -5.53 -9.00
CA CYS A 26 4.64 -6.81 -9.56
C CYS A 26 5.53 -6.69 -10.80
N VAL A 27 5.46 -5.54 -11.51
CA VAL A 27 6.26 -5.28 -12.73
C VAL A 27 7.37 -4.27 -12.45
N CYS A 28 7.04 -2.98 -12.33
CA CYS A 28 8.04 -1.90 -12.40
C CYS A 28 8.09 -1.01 -11.15
N SER A 29 7.04 -0.91 -10.34
CA SER A 29 7.06 -0.06 -9.13
C SER A 29 7.92 -0.66 -8.02
N VAL A 30 8.55 0.17 -7.20
CA VAL A 30 9.32 -0.24 -6.02
C VAL A 30 8.45 -0.44 -4.78
N GLY A 31 7.13 -0.43 -4.95
CA GLY A 31 6.13 -0.69 -3.93
C GLY A 31 5.18 0.48 -3.70
N LEU A 32 4.56 0.51 -2.53
CA LEU A 32 3.62 1.55 -2.11
C LEU A 32 4.36 2.71 -1.44
N ASP A 33 4.43 3.85 -2.13
CA ASP A 33 5.15 5.02 -1.62
C ASP A 33 4.28 6.27 -1.50
N MET A 34 4.35 6.90 -0.31
CA MET A 34 3.56 8.08 0.08
C MET A 34 2.06 7.86 -0.10
N ILE A 35 1.54 6.75 0.43
CA ILE A 35 0.12 6.42 0.36
C ILE A 35 -0.57 6.90 1.64
N ALA A 36 -1.39 7.95 1.54
CA ALA A 36 -2.22 8.40 2.64
C ALA A 36 -3.48 7.53 2.77
N ILE A 37 -3.80 7.08 3.98
CA ILE A 37 -4.97 6.23 4.30
C ILE A 37 -5.74 6.80 5.50
N PRO A 38 -6.98 6.36 5.77
CA PRO A 38 -7.76 6.85 6.90
C PRO A 38 -7.02 6.65 8.21
N GLY A 39 -7.08 7.65 9.10
CA GLY A 39 -6.32 7.63 10.36
C GLY A 39 -6.80 6.60 11.37
N ASP A 40 -8.01 6.08 11.18
CA ASP A 40 -8.62 5.01 11.97
C ASP A 40 -8.36 3.61 11.40
N THR A 41 -7.51 3.49 10.37
CA THR A 41 -7.12 2.17 9.84
C THR A 41 -6.40 1.35 10.91
N SER A 42 -6.85 0.10 11.09
CA SER A 42 -6.28 -0.80 12.09
C SER A 42 -4.82 -1.17 11.79
N ALA A 43 -4.06 -1.47 12.84
CA ALA A 43 -2.69 -1.96 12.69
C ALA A 43 -2.65 -3.29 11.91
N GLU A 44 -3.66 -4.15 12.08
CA GLU A 44 -3.82 -5.40 11.35
C GLU A 44 -4.03 -5.17 9.86
N THR A 45 -4.85 -4.20 9.45
CA THR A 45 -5.03 -3.84 8.04
C THR A 45 -3.73 -3.32 7.45
N ILE A 46 -3.01 -2.45 8.16
CA ILE A 46 -1.70 -1.94 7.71
C ILE A 46 -0.68 -3.08 7.57
N ALA A 47 -0.65 -4.01 8.53
CA ALA A 47 0.21 -5.19 8.46
C ALA A 47 -0.17 -6.11 7.30
N GLY A 48 -1.46 -6.23 6.97
CA GLY A 48 -1.95 -6.94 5.78
C GLY A 48 -1.38 -6.36 4.49
N ILE A 49 -1.49 -5.03 4.31
CA ILE A 49 -0.94 -4.33 3.13
C ILE A 49 0.58 -4.54 3.03
N ILE A 50 1.30 -4.45 4.15
CA ILE A 50 2.75 -4.72 4.17
C ILE A 50 3.03 -6.18 3.76
N ALA A 51 2.23 -7.13 4.23
CA ALA A 51 2.40 -8.54 3.90
C ALA A 51 2.16 -8.82 2.41
N ASP A 52 1.19 -8.15 1.78
CA ASP A 52 0.91 -8.28 0.35
C ASP A 52 2.09 -7.76 -0.49
N GLU A 53 2.60 -6.58 -0.17
CA GLU A 53 3.78 -6.00 -0.83
C GLU A 53 5.06 -6.80 -0.60
N MET A 54 5.23 -7.37 0.59
CA MET A 54 6.31 -8.32 0.88
C MET A 54 6.18 -9.60 0.05
N ALA A 55 4.98 -10.16 -0.10
CA ALA A 55 4.75 -11.36 -0.89
C ALA A 55 5.10 -11.11 -2.37
N ILE A 56 4.68 -9.98 -2.93
CA ILE A 56 5.03 -9.56 -4.29
C ILE A 56 6.55 -9.46 -4.45
N GLY A 57 7.25 -8.82 -3.51
CA GLY A 57 8.71 -8.68 -3.55
C GLY A 57 9.44 -10.02 -3.46
N VAL A 58 9.07 -10.87 -2.50
CA VAL A 58 9.69 -12.17 -2.26
C VAL A 58 9.50 -13.11 -3.45
N VAL A 59 8.28 -13.20 -4.00
CA VAL A 59 7.98 -14.11 -5.12
C VAL A 59 8.68 -13.64 -6.39
N ASN A 60 8.71 -12.33 -6.66
CA ASN A 60 9.32 -11.78 -7.87
C ASN A 60 10.82 -11.48 -7.74
N LYS A 61 11.46 -11.85 -6.61
CA LYS A 61 12.88 -11.54 -6.33
C LYS A 61 13.19 -10.06 -6.49
N LYS A 62 12.28 -9.21 -6.04
CA LYS A 62 12.32 -7.76 -6.20
C LYS A 62 12.34 -7.07 -4.86
N THR A 63 13.09 -5.98 -4.77
CA THR A 63 13.01 -5.08 -3.61
C THR A 63 11.72 -4.27 -3.70
N THR A 64 10.85 -4.46 -2.72
CA THR A 64 9.63 -3.67 -2.51
C THR A 64 9.74 -2.88 -1.21
N ALA A 65 8.96 -1.82 -1.09
CA ALA A 65 8.89 -0.97 0.09
C ALA A 65 7.46 -0.50 0.31
N VAL A 66 7.13 -0.24 1.57
CA VAL A 66 5.82 0.30 1.96
C VAL A 66 6.02 1.52 2.84
N ARG A 67 5.54 2.67 2.36
CA ARG A 67 5.43 3.93 3.11
C ARG A 67 3.97 4.39 3.07
N ILE A 68 3.22 3.94 4.08
CA ILE A 68 1.82 4.29 4.31
C ILE A 68 1.73 5.33 5.41
N ILE A 69 0.80 6.27 5.26
CA ILE A 69 0.61 7.41 6.15
C ILE A 69 -0.85 7.41 6.63
N PRO A 70 -1.15 6.83 7.80
CA PRO A 70 -2.44 6.99 8.44
C PRO A 70 -2.64 8.45 8.82
N ALA A 71 -3.69 9.08 8.29
CA ALA A 71 -3.95 10.51 8.45
C ALA A 71 -4.97 10.77 9.58
N PRO A 72 -4.56 11.21 10.78
CA PRO A 72 -5.46 11.30 11.93
C PRO A 72 -6.65 12.23 11.66
N GLY A 73 -7.85 11.74 11.99
CA GLY A 73 -9.10 12.49 11.79
C GLY A 73 -9.55 12.64 10.33
N LYS A 74 -8.86 12.02 9.37
CA LYS A 74 -9.20 12.04 7.95
C LYS A 74 -9.83 10.73 7.50
N LYS A 75 -10.73 10.82 6.52
CA LYS A 75 -11.43 9.71 5.88
C LYS A 75 -11.06 9.62 4.41
N ALA A 76 -11.41 8.50 3.77
CA ALA A 76 -11.23 8.32 2.34
C ALA A 76 -11.88 9.47 1.54
N GLY A 77 -11.16 10.01 0.56
CA GLY A 77 -11.57 11.17 -0.23
C GLY A 77 -11.13 12.53 0.35
N ASP A 78 -10.71 12.59 1.62
CA ASP A 78 -10.06 13.78 2.15
C ASP A 78 -8.66 13.99 1.54
N PHE A 79 -8.04 15.13 1.83
CA PHE A 79 -6.65 15.40 1.48
C PHE A 79 -5.78 15.61 2.73
N VAL A 80 -4.52 15.20 2.59
CA VAL A 80 -3.41 15.48 3.51
C VAL A 80 -2.44 16.42 2.82
N GLU A 81 -2.10 17.52 3.49
CA GLU A 81 -1.08 18.47 3.06
C GLU A 81 0.23 18.15 3.80
N PHE A 82 1.24 17.69 3.07
CA PHE A 82 2.58 17.44 3.64
C PHE A 82 3.47 18.68 3.57
N GLY A 83 3.12 19.62 2.69
CA GLY A 83 3.87 20.85 2.48
C GLY A 83 5.21 20.62 1.76
N GLY A 84 5.85 21.73 1.40
CA GLY A 84 7.16 21.72 0.72
C GLY A 84 7.16 20.87 -0.56
N LEU A 85 8.20 20.07 -0.74
CA LEU A 85 8.39 19.20 -1.91
C LEU A 85 7.48 17.97 -1.91
N LEU A 86 6.94 17.58 -0.75
CA LEU A 86 6.13 16.35 -0.61
C LEU A 86 4.68 16.54 -1.05
N GLY A 87 4.27 17.78 -1.29
CA GLY A 87 2.98 18.13 -1.86
C GLY A 87 1.80 17.74 -0.99
N ARG A 88 0.76 17.22 -1.66
CA ARG A 88 -0.48 16.76 -1.03
C ARG A 88 -0.86 15.39 -1.56
N ALA A 89 -1.57 14.59 -0.75
CA ALA A 89 -2.12 13.32 -1.19
C ALA A 89 -3.60 13.19 -0.87
N PRO A 90 -4.40 12.61 -1.77
CA PRO A 90 -5.72 12.13 -1.42
C PRO A 90 -5.59 10.95 -0.45
N VAL A 91 -6.48 10.92 0.54
CA VAL A 91 -6.62 9.79 1.46
C VAL A 91 -7.35 8.69 0.69
N MET A 92 -6.62 7.61 0.38
CA MET A 92 -7.15 6.48 -0.38
C MET A 92 -8.00 5.59 0.51
N PRO A 93 -9.12 5.04 0.03
CA PRO A 93 -9.84 3.99 0.75
C PRO A 93 -8.95 2.75 0.91
N VAL A 94 -9.16 2.03 2.00
CA VAL A 94 -8.58 0.70 2.25
C VAL A 94 -9.72 -0.28 2.52
N SER A 95 -9.44 -1.57 2.38
CA SER A 95 -10.40 -2.62 2.74
C SER A 95 -10.84 -2.51 4.21
N THR A 96 -12.15 -2.64 4.46
CA THR A 96 -12.75 -2.62 5.80
C THR A 96 -12.92 -4.02 6.39
N PHE A 97 -12.50 -5.06 5.66
CA PHE A 97 -12.54 -6.44 6.15
C PHE A 97 -11.42 -6.72 7.14
N ASP A 98 -11.68 -7.64 8.06
CA ASP A 98 -10.73 -7.99 9.12
C ASP A 98 -9.53 -8.80 8.60
N SER A 99 -8.32 -8.34 8.93
CA SER A 99 -7.07 -9.05 8.66
C SER A 99 -6.45 -9.67 9.92
N SER A 100 -7.13 -9.56 11.08
CA SER A 100 -6.54 -9.92 12.37
C SER A 100 -6.16 -11.39 12.48
N VAL A 101 -6.97 -12.30 11.94
CA VAL A 101 -6.70 -13.75 11.97
C VAL A 101 -5.39 -14.08 11.25
N PHE A 102 -5.16 -13.46 10.09
CA PHE A 102 -3.94 -13.69 9.31
C PHE A 102 -2.72 -13.10 10.00
N VAL A 103 -2.77 -11.81 10.37
CA VAL A 103 -1.63 -11.08 10.96
C VAL A 103 -1.23 -11.68 12.31
N ARG A 104 -2.20 -12.04 13.15
CA ARG A 104 -1.94 -12.59 14.50
C ARG A 104 -1.52 -14.05 14.48
N ARG A 105 -1.58 -14.74 13.34
CA ARG A 105 -1.04 -16.11 13.21
C ARG A 105 0.46 -16.14 13.54
N GLY A 106 1.17 -15.06 13.25
CA GLY A 106 2.59 -14.90 13.58
C GLY A 106 3.48 -15.97 12.96
N GLY A 107 4.71 -16.07 13.47
CA GLY A 107 5.69 -17.04 12.99
C GLY A 107 6.45 -16.56 11.75
N ARG A 108 6.83 -17.51 10.89
CA ARG A 108 7.66 -17.25 9.71
C ARG A 108 6.98 -17.81 8.46
N ILE A 109 6.77 -16.96 7.46
CA ILE A 109 6.36 -17.40 6.13
C ILE A 109 7.58 -18.09 5.48
N PRO A 110 7.48 -19.38 5.10
CA PRO A 110 8.59 -20.10 4.49
C PRO A 110 8.92 -19.52 3.11
N PRO A 111 10.18 -19.68 2.64
CA PRO A 111 10.55 -19.24 1.31
C PRO A 111 9.73 -19.97 0.23
N PRO A 112 9.44 -19.33 -0.91
CA PRO A 112 8.71 -19.97 -2.00
C PRO A 112 9.48 -21.16 -2.57
N ILE A 113 8.77 -22.23 -2.92
CA ILE A 113 9.36 -23.43 -3.54
C ILE A 113 9.70 -23.10 -5.00
N GLN A 114 10.98 -23.01 -5.32
CA GLN A 114 11.50 -22.59 -6.64
C GLN A 114 11.43 -23.68 -7.73
N SER A 115 10.48 -24.62 -7.66
CA SER A 115 10.51 -25.83 -8.51
C SER A 115 10.16 -25.60 -9.99
N LEU A 116 9.84 -24.38 -10.45
CA LEU A 116 9.39 -24.14 -11.83
C LEU A 116 9.87 -22.81 -12.43
N THR A 117 11.13 -22.44 -12.17
CA THR A 117 11.84 -21.57 -13.11
C THR A 117 12.67 -22.46 -14.03
N ASN A 118 12.06 -22.85 -15.15
CA ASN A 118 12.68 -23.57 -16.27
C ASN A 118 13.13 -22.55 -17.31
#